data_AF-A0A9E4AL58-F1
#
_entry.id   AF-A0A9E4AL58-F1
#
_cell.length_a   1.000
_cell.length_b   1.000
_cell.length_c   1.000
_cell.angle_alpha   90.00
_cell.angle_beta   90.00
_cell.angle_gamma   90.00
#
_symmetry.space_group_name_H-M   'P 1'
#
loop_
_entity.id
_entity.type
_entity.pdbx_description
1 polymer ?
#
loop_
_entity_poly.entity_id
_entity_poly.type
_entity_poly.pdbx_seq_one_letter_code
_entity_poly.pdbx_strand_id
1 'polypeptide(L)'
;MRKMRTWRECLIERVANRERAIGYLQAILEDYQIYKSPTVVLKALQTVVEAQGGVVELAKQVDMDPQVFSKMLSNKDMPLIDTLGIVLKALGYQLSIQPIESENPNLETYIDALKDQNTSTHVAENSID
;
A
#
# COMPACT_ATOMS: atom_id res chain seq x y z
N MET A 1 32.44 15.25 18.26
CA MET A 1 31.15 15.71 17.66
C MET A 1 30.27 14.49 17.42
N ARG A 2 29.00 14.52 17.85
CA ARG A 2 28.05 13.41 17.60
C ARG A 2 27.60 13.48 16.14
N LYS A 3 27.94 12.50 15.31
CA LYS A 3 27.45 12.44 13.92
C LYS A 3 25.96 12.10 13.96
N MET A 4 25.11 13.04 13.55
CA MET A 4 23.68 12.76 13.38
C MET A 4 23.49 11.93 12.11
N ARG A 5 22.65 10.91 12.22
CA ARG A 5 22.30 10.06 11.09
C ARG A 5 21.42 10.83 10.13
N THR A 6 21.59 10.56 8.84
CA THR A 6 20.72 11.16 7.82
C THR A 6 19.36 10.46 7.81
N TRP A 7 18.31 11.16 7.35
CA TRP A 7 17.00 10.55 7.13
C TRP A 7 17.08 9.28 6.27
N ARG A 8 17.92 9.29 5.23
CA ARG A 8 18.11 8.14 4.35
C ARG A 8 18.70 6.94 5.09
N GLU A 9 19.73 7.14 5.91
CA GLU A 9 20.33 6.05 6.70
C GLU A 9 19.30 5.44 7.66
N CYS A 10 18.45 6.27 8.28
CA CYS A 10 17.36 5.78 9.12
C CYS A 10 16.31 5.00 8.33
N LEU A 11 15.96 5.47 7.13
CA LEU A 11 14.99 4.81 6.28
C LEU A 11 15.48 3.44 5.81
N ILE A 12 16.73 3.35 5.32
CA ILE A 12 17.35 2.11 4.85
C ILE A 12 17.37 1.06 5.97
N GLU A 13 17.79 1.43 7.18
CA GLU A 13 17.75 0.49 8.30
C GLU A 13 16.33 0.06 8.68
N ARG A 14 15.36 0.99 8.63
CA ARG A 14 13.98 0.69 8.98
C ARG A 14 13.35 -0.32 8.02
N VAL A 15 13.70 -0.27 6.74
CA VAL A 15 13.16 -1.16 5.69
C VAL A 15 14.10 -2.31 5.32
N ALA A 16 15.16 -2.55 6.09
CA ALA A 16 16.00 -3.74 5.95
C ALA A 16 15.25 -5.01 6.36
N ASN A 17 14.33 -4.92 7.32
CA ASN A 17 13.39 -6.00 7.61
C ASN A 17 12.32 -6.08 6.49
N ARG A 18 12.09 -7.29 5.98
CA ARG A 18 11.21 -7.53 4.84
C ARG A 18 9.75 -7.13 5.09
N GLU A 19 9.18 -7.42 6.26
CA GLU A 19 7.81 -7.02 6.61
C GLU A 19 7.69 -5.49 6.65
N ARG A 20 8.71 -4.81 7.20
CA ARG A 20 8.75 -3.34 7.21
C ARG A 20 8.91 -2.75 5.82
N ALA A 21 9.66 -3.40 4.93
CA ALA A 21 9.77 -3.00 3.53
C ALA A 21 8.42 -3.06 2.83
N ILE A 22 7.65 -4.12 3.04
CA ILE A 22 6.30 -4.26 2.47
C ILE A 22 5.34 -3.24 3.06
N GLY A 23 5.32 -3.03 4.38
CA GLY A 23 4.52 -1.98 4.99
C GLY A 23 4.87 -0.58 4.47
N TYR A 24 6.15 -0.33 4.19
CA TYR A 24 6.58 0.91 3.54
C TYR A 24 6.07 1.03 2.10
N LEU A 25 6.17 -0.03 1.29
CA LEU A 25 5.64 0.00 -0.08
C LEU A 25 4.13 0.15 -0.10
N GLN A 26 3.42 -0.48 0.84
CA GLN A 26 1.97 -0.35 0.98
C GLN A 26 1.56 1.12 1.22
N ALA A 27 2.20 1.80 2.18
CA ALA A 27 1.95 3.22 2.43
C ALA A 27 2.25 4.11 1.20
N ILE A 28 3.30 3.79 0.45
CA ILE A 28 3.63 4.51 -0.79
C ILE A 28 2.57 4.28 -1.89
N LEU A 29 1.97 3.08 -1.95
CA LEU A 29 0.90 2.78 -2.91
C LEU A 29 -0.41 3.47 -2.52
N GLU A 30 -0.70 3.61 -1.22
CA GLU A 30 -1.82 4.42 -0.72
C GLU A 30 -1.65 5.88 -1.12
N ASP A 31 -0.47 6.47 -0.87
CA ASP A 31 -0.15 7.83 -1.33
C ASP A 31 -0.26 7.97 -2.86
N TYR A 32 0.17 6.95 -3.61
CA TYR A 32 0.04 6.95 -5.07
C TYR A 32 -1.42 7.01 -5.52
N GLN A 33 -2.37 6.43 -4.78
CA GLN A 33 -3.79 6.52 -5.14
C GLN A 33 -4.30 7.97 -5.11
N ILE A 34 -3.75 8.81 -4.22
CA ILE A 34 -4.12 10.22 -4.06
C ILE A 34 -3.34 11.10 -5.04
N TYR A 35 -2.01 11.01 -5.01
CA TYR A 35 -1.12 11.96 -5.68
C TYR A 35 -0.71 11.55 -7.10
N LYS A 36 -1.01 10.31 -7.52
CA LYS A 36 -0.72 9.75 -8.85
C LYS A 36 0.73 9.97 -9.31
N SER A 37 1.69 9.90 -8.40
CA SER A 37 3.11 10.16 -8.68
C SER A 37 3.93 8.87 -8.84
N PRO A 38 4.15 8.36 -10.06
CA PRO A 38 4.88 7.11 -10.28
C PRO A 38 6.36 7.20 -9.88
N THR A 39 6.96 8.39 -9.95
CA THR A 39 8.36 8.62 -9.58
C THR A 39 8.61 8.35 -8.09
N VAL A 40 7.63 8.63 -7.23
CA VAL A 40 7.72 8.34 -5.79
C VAL A 40 7.73 6.83 -5.56
N VAL A 41 6.86 6.09 -6.25
CA VAL A 41 6.81 4.62 -6.16
C VAL A 41 8.13 4.01 -6.63
N LEU A 42 8.64 4.43 -7.79
CA LEU A 42 9.95 3.96 -8.29
C LEU A 42 11.07 4.26 -7.29
N LYS A 43 11.05 5.43 -6.65
CA LYS A 43 12.07 5.77 -5.66
C LYS A 43 11.97 4.88 -4.43
N ALA A 44 10.77 4.58 -3.96
CA ALA A 44 10.54 3.65 -2.87
C ALA A 44 11.02 2.24 -3.20
N LEU A 45 10.77 1.76 -4.43
CA LEU A 45 11.27 0.47 -4.91
C LEU A 45 12.80 0.42 -4.89
N GLN A 46 13.48 1.46 -5.39
CA GLN A 46 14.94 1.56 -5.31
C GLN A 46 15.45 1.50 -3.85
N THR A 47 14.79 2.23 -2.94
CA THR A 47 15.14 2.23 -1.51
C THR A 47 14.98 0.85 -0.87
N VAL A 48 13.89 0.14 -1.20
CA VAL A 48 13.69 -1.23 -0.72
C VAL A 48 14.74 -2.17 -1.30
N VAL A 49 15.03 -2.08 -2.60
CA VAL A 49 16.07 -2.90 -3.22
C VAL A 49 17.43 -2.69 -2.56
N GLU A 50 17.80 -1.43 -2.31
CA GLU A 50 19.03 -1.08 -1.59
C GLU A 50 19.07 -1.68 -0.17
N ALA A 51 17.98 -1.57 0.59
CA ALA A 51 17.90 -2.08 1.95
C ALA A 51 17.86 -3.61 2.05
N GLN A 52 17.45 -4.30 0.99
CA GLN A 52 17.28 -5.77 0.96
C GLN A 52 18.53 -6.49 0.40
N GLY A 53 19.70 -5.85 0.43
CA GLY A 53 20.97 -6.41 -0.04
C GLY A 53 21.38 -5.92 -1.44
N GLY A 54 20.62 -5.01 -2.02
CA GLY A 54 20.93 -4.37 -3.30
C GLY A 54 20.43 -5.13 -4.53
N VAL A 55 20.69 -4.54 -5.69
CA VAL A 55 20.22 -5.03 -7.00
C VAL A 55 20.70 -6.45 -7.29
N VAL A 56 21.98 -6.75 -7.01
CA VAL A 56 22.57 -8.06 -7.31
C VAL A 56 21.88 -9.16 -6.51
N GLU A 57 21.56 -8.91 -5.24
CA GLU A 57 20.96 -9.93 -4.39
C GLU A 57 19.51 -10.20 -4.80
N LEU A 58 18.72 -9.16 -5.04
CA LEU A 58 17.32 -9.33 -5.45
C LEU A 58 17.18 -9.89 -6.86
N ALA A 59 18.07 -9.54 -7.79
CA ALA A 59 18.04 -10.07 -9.15
C ALA A 59 18.20 -11.61 -9.17
N LYS A 60 19.04 -12.17 -8.28
CA LYS A 60 19.18 -13.63 -8.12
C LYS A 60 17.88 -14.30 -7.65
N GLN A 61 17.11 -13.64 -6.79
CA GLN A 61 15.85 -14.19 -6.26
C GLN A 61 14.78 -14.37 -7.35
N VAL A 62 14.92 -13.69 -8.49
CA VAL A 62 14.00 -13.76 -9.64
C VAL A 62 14.65 -14.27 -10.92
N ASP A 63 15.87 -14.82 -10.84
CA ASP A 63 16.65 -15.31 -11.98
C ASP A 63 16.76 -14.29 -13.13
N MET A 64 17.11 -13.04 -12.76
CA MET A 64 17.25 -11.93 -13.69
C MET A 64 18.69 -11.40 -13.71
N ASP A 65 19.12 -10.90 -14.87
CA ASP A 65 20.38 -10.20 -14.98
C ASP A 65 20.37 -8.90 -14.12
N PRO A 66 21.37 -8.67 -13.24
CA PRO A 66 21.40 -7.49 -12.39
C PRO A 66 21.43 -6.16 -13.13
N GLN A 67 22.03 -6.09 -14.33
CA GLN A 67 22.01 -4.86 -15.13
C GLN A 67 20.62 -4.60 -15.69
N VAL A 68 19.93 -5.63 -16.16
CA VAL A 68 18.54 -5.54 -16.61
C VAL A 68 17.63 -5.10 -15.45
N PHE A 69 17.79 -5.69 -14.27
CA PHE A 69 17.01 -5.34 -13.08
C PHE A 69 17.28 -3.89 -12.63
N SER A 70 18.54 -3.45 -12.62
CA SER A 70 18.91 -2.05 -12.34
C SER A 70 18.30 -1.07 -13.35
N LYS A 71 18.37 -1.43 -14.63
CA LYS A 71 17.83 -0.62 -15.72
C LYS A 71 16.31 -0.50 -15.58
N MET A 72 15.61 -1.58 -15.26
CA MET A 72 14.17 -1.55 -14.97
C MET A 72 13.82 -0.57 -13.84
N LEU A 73 14.59 -0.55 -12.75
CA LEU A 73 14.36 0.36 -11.62
C LEU A 73 14.62 1.85 -11.96
N SER A 74 15.32 2.10 -13.06
CA SER A 74 15.74 3.45 -13.48
C SER A 74 15.08 3.91 -14.78
N ASN A 75 14.46 3.01 -15.53
CA ASN A 75 13.90 3.27 -16.85
C ASN A 75 12.45 3.74 -16.73
N LYS A 76 12.18 4.93 -17.28
CA LYS A 76 10.83 5.51 -17.34
C LYS A 76 9.91 4.79 -18.33
N ASP A 77 10.48 4.08 -19.31
CA ASP A 77 9.73 3.36 -20.36
C ASP A 77 9.22 2.00 -19.91
N MET A 78 9.63 1.53 -18.71
CA MET A 78 9.11 0.29 -18.14
C MET A 78 7.81 0.55 -17.39
N PRO A 79 6.73 -0.24 -17.62
CA PRO A 79 5.50 -0.10 -16.87
C PRO A 79 5.75 -0.28 -15.36
N LEU A 80 5.24 0.65 -14.56
CA LEU A 80 5.42 0.66 -13.10
C LEU A 80 4.95 -0.66 -12.46
N ILE A 81 3.85 -1.23 -12.98
CA ILE A 81 3.28 -2.47 -12.49
C ILE A 81 4.22 -3.67 -12.67
N ASP A 82 4.97 -3.71 -13.78
CA ASP A 82 5.94 -4.77 -14.05
C ASP A 82 7.12 -4.66 -13.07
N THR A 83 7.65 -3.45 -12.90
CA THR A 83 8.72 -3.15 -11.95
C THR A 83 8.31 -3.53 -10.52
N LEU A 84 7.11 -3.12 -10.10
CA LEU A 84 6.55 -3.44 -8.79
C LEU A 84 6.39 -4.94 -8.60
N GLY A 85 5.80 -5.64 -9.58
CA GLY A 85 5.58 -7.08 -9.52
C GLY A 85 6.88 -7.88 -9.36
N ILE A 86 7.93 -7.52 -10.09
CA ILE A 86 9.22 -8.20 -10.00
C ILE A 86 9.88 -7.97 -8.64
N VAL A 87 9.85 -6.73 -8.12
CA VAL A 87 10.40 -6.43 -6.78
C VAL A 87 9.62 -7.19 -5.70
N LEU A 88 8.30 -7.20 -5.76
CA LEU A 88 7.47 -7.96 -4.81
C LEU A 88 7.80 -9.46 -4.89
N LYS A 89 7.91 -10.02 -6.10
CA LYS A 89 8.28 -11.43 -6.29
C LYS A 89 9.64 -11.76 -5.69
N ALA A 90 10.64 -10.90 -5.87
CA ALA A 90 11.98 -11.07 -5.29
C ALA A 90 11.95 -11.09 -3.74
N LEU A 91 10.95 -10.44 -3.14
CA LEU A 91 10.72 -10.43 -1.70
C LEU A 91 9.80 -11.58 -1.24
N GLY A 92 9.23 -12.36 -2.14
CA GLY A 92 8.27 -13.42 -1.83
C GLY A 92 6.82 -12.94 -1.63
N TYR A 93 6.46 -11.81 -2.24
CA TYR A 93 5.12 -11.21 -2.20
C TYR A 93 4.52 -11.12 -3.61
N GLN A 94 3.21 -10.88 -3.68
CA GLN A 94 2.48 -10.70 -4.92
C GLN A 94 1.44 -9.59 -4.79
N LEU A 95 1.01 -9.04 -5.93
CA LEU A 95 -0.11 -8.09 -5.97
C LEU A 95 -1.43 -8.82 -5.74
N SER A 96 -2.37 -8.14 -5.08
CA SER A 96 -3.76 -8.60 -4.95
C SER A 96 -4.71 -7.44 -5.21
N ILE A 97 -5.93 -7.77 -5.62
CA ILE A 97 -7.02 -6.80 -5.78
C ILE A 97 -7.87 -6.88 -4.52
N GLN A 98 -8.12 -5.73 -3.90
CA GLN A 98 -8.98 -5.59 -2.74
C GLN A 98 -10.15 -4.65 -3.08
N PRO A 99 -11.33 -4.82 -2.46
CA PRO A 99 -12.41 -3.85 -2.61
C PRO A 99 -11.94 -2.48 -2.11
N ILE A 100 -12.41 -1.42 -2.76
CA ILE A 100 -12.26 -0.07 -2.22
C ILE A 100 -13.19 0.01 -1.02
N GLU A 101 -12.62 0.22 0.17
CA GLU A 101 -13.41 0.54 1.34
C GLU A 101 -14.15 1.85 1.07
N SER A 102 -15.47 1.76 0.87
CA SER A 102 -16.30 2.94 0.79
C SER A 102 -16.33 3.58 2.17
N GLU A 103 -16.02 4.88 2.24
CA GLU A 103 -16.32 5.66 3.43
C GLU A 103 -17.84 5.64 3.65
N ASN A 104 -18.29 4.72 4.51
CA ASN A 104 -19.66 4.37 4.90
C ASN A 104 -20.37 3.25 4.09
N PRO A 105 -20.15 1.98 4.45
CA PRO A 105 -21.05 0.88 4.07
C PRO A 105 -22.41 0.93 4.81
N ASN A 106 -22.58 1.81 5.80
CA ASN A 106 -23.67 1.72 6.78
C ASN A 106 -24.67 2.88 6.79
N LEU A 107 -24.66 3.79 5.81
CA LEU A 107 -25.75 4.78 5.72
C LEU A 107 -27.09 4.11 5.42
N GLU A 108 -27.11 3.08 4.55
CA GLU A 108 -28.32 2.30 4.29
C GLU A 108 -28.75 1.48 5.52
N THR A 109 -27.81 0.79 6.18
CA THR A 109 -28.06 0.05 7.42
C THR A 109 -28.59 0.95 8.56
N TYR A 110 -28.06 2.17 8.67
CA TYR A 110 -28.48 3.15 9.67
C TYR A 110 -29.87 3.72 9.34
N ILE A 111 -30.14 4.02 8.07
CA ILE A 111 -31.46 4.50 7.62
C ILE A 111 -32.53 3.42 7.80
N ASP A 112 -32.20 2.15 7.54
CA ASP A 112 -33.12 1.03 7.74
C ASP A 112 -33.37 0.74 9.22
N ALA A 113 -32.34 0.80 10.07
CA ALA A 113 -32.49 0.71 11.53
C ALA A 113 -33.34 1.85 12.13
N LEU A 114 -33.38 3.03 11.49
CA LEU A 114 -34.23 4.16 11.91
C LEU A 114 -35.68 4.05 11.41
N LYS A 115 -35.95 3.30 10.33
CA LYS A 115 -37.32 3.05 9.86
C LYS A 115 -38.07 2.12 10.81
N ASP A 116 -37.40 1.11 11.36
CA ASP A 116 -38.01 0.12 12.27
C ASP A 116 -38.39 0.70 13.65
N GLN A 117 -37.79 1.82 14.07
CA GLN A 117 -38.11 2.46 15.35
C GLN A 117 -39.30 3.43 15.29
N ASN A 118 -39.69 3.89 14.09
CA ASN A 118 -40.78 4.87 13.94
C ASN A 118 -42.14 4.25 13.63
N THR A 119 -42.22 2.93 13.39
CA THR A 119 -43.48 2.20 13.15
C THR A 119 -44.11 1.59 14.40
N SER A 120 -43.45 1.65 15.57
CA SER A 120 -44.01 1.14 16.85
C SER A 120 -44.66 2.20 17.76
N THR A 121 -44.75 3.46 17.35
CA THR A 121 -45.50 4.49 18.09
C THR A 121 -46.77 4.87 17.33
N HIS A 122 -47.70 3.93 17.19
CA HIS A 122 -49.13 4.26 17.04
C HIS A 122 -50.02 3.06 17.35
N VAL A 123 -50.11 2.69 18.63
CA VAL A 123 -51.32 2.06 19.16
C VAL A 123 -51.55 2.56 20.58
N ALA A 124 -52.81 2.90 20.84
CA ALA A 124 -53.40 3.29 22.12
C ALA A 124 -53.15 4.74 22.57
N GLU A 125 -54.05 5.64 22.16
CA GLU A 125 -54.86 6.44 23.09
C GLU A 125 -55.93 7.20 22.28
N ASN A 126 -57.10 6.59 22.13
CA ASN A 126 -58.39 7.25 22.35
C ASN A 126 -59.54 6.29 22.08
N SER A 127 -60.03 5.67 23.15
CA SER A 127 -61.43 5.28 23.26
C SER A 127 -61.91 5.56 24.68
N ILE A 128 -62.71 6.63 24.77
CA ILE A 128 -63.91 6.85 25.59
C ILE A 128 -63.68 7.13 27.09
N ASP A 129 -63.91 8.39 27.50
CA ASP A 129 -65.19 8.82 28.12
C ASP A 129 -65.46 10.30 27.79
#